data_AF-A0A1B8WFH3-F1
#
_entry.id   AF-A0A1B8WFH3-F1
#
_cell.length_a   1.000
_cell.length_b   1.000
_cell.length_c   1.000
_cell.angle_alpha   90.00
_cell.angle_beta   90.00
_cell.angle_gamma   90.00
#
_symmetry.space_group_name_H-M   'P 1'
#
loop_
_entity.id
_entity.type
_entity.pdbx_description
1 polymer ?
#
loop_
_entity_poly.entity_id
_entity_poly.type
_entity_poly.pdbx_seq_one_letter_code
_entity_poly.pdbx_strand_id
1 'polypeptide(L)'
;MYGTELEKAGPVGDWLAGSTVPFFTFATFITAYMAYSNQKKELAHSRDIISQQTRSIEIQRFENTLFILLNEMQKHHDQVVLEYKKSPIIPIEHMYSEALESMRSSLRITLLKQASIRKRIEYLIQGHRINEERREYEFYIRIRRNYVNKFKNHALFNSVYLEHLANYLINIFDLMERYNLTSEEYKYYTGLFSIYLSEEALLLAIYYSLIRYGSDNLFLYMFKYKIFDKLKSNKAINSQFDYTLFISLANFLTKTRLA
;
A
#
# COMPACT_ATOMS: atom_id res chain seq x y z
N MET A 1 100.05 12.45 -21.59
CA MET A 1 99.10 11.45 -21.03
C MET A 1 98.18 12.18 -20.06
N TYR A 2 97.00 12.58 -20.53
CA TYR A 2 95.89 13.05 -19.68
C TYR A 2 94.59 12.72 -20.43
N GLY A 3 94.13 11.47 -20.31
CA GLY A 3 92.76 11.10 -20.64
C GLY A 3 91.86 11.63 -19.52
N THR A 4 91.47 12.89 -19.62
CA THR A 4 90.85 13.63 -18.52
C THR A 4 89.35 13.76 -18.71
N GLU A 5 88.63 13.25 -17.71
CA GLU A 5 87.26 13.57 -17.28
C GLU A 5 86.08 13.15 -18.17
N LEU A 6 86.16 13.25 -19.51
CA LEU A 6 84.99 12.94 -20.37
C LEU A 6 84.69 11.44 -20.48
N GLU A 7 85.71 10.57 -20.54
CA GLU A 7 85.51 9.11 -20.56
C GLU A 7 84.93 8.58 -19.24
N LYS A 8 85.14 9.29 -18.12
CA LYS A 8 84.53 8.95 -16.83
C LYS A 8 83.06 9.39 -16.72
N ALA A 9 82.61 10.30 -17.59
CA ALA A 9 81.22 10.77 -17.63
C ALA A 9 80.29 9.83 -18.42
N GLY A 10 80.82 9.04 -19.38
CA GLY A 10 80.05 8.07 -20.17
C GLY A 10 79.29 7.04 -19.32
N PRO A 11 79.93 6.34 -18.36
CA PRO A 11 79.26 5.39 -17.49
C PRO A 11 78.17 5.99 -16.59
N VAL A 12 78.33 7.25 -16.18
CA VAL A 12 77.32 7.99 -15.41
C VAL A 12 76.13 8.35 -16.30
N GLY A 13 76.40 8.75 -17.55
CA GLY A 13 75.39 8.99 -18.58
C GLY A 13 74.59 7.74 -18.93
N ASP A 14 75.25 6.60 -19.11
CA ASP A 14 74.60 5.31 -19.39
C ASP A 14 73.79 4.80 -18.19
N TRP A 15 74.27 5.04 -16.96
CA TRP A 15 73.50 4.74 -15.75
C TRP A 15 72.27 5.65 -15.59
N LEU A 16 72.40 6.94 -15.88
CA LEU A 16 71.27 7.88 -15.90
C LEU A 16 70.25 7.51 -17.00
N ALA A 17 70.73 7.20 -18.20
CA ALA A 17 69.88 6.74 -19.30
C ALA A 17 69.20 5.40 -18.98
N GLY A 18 69.92 4.46 -18.37
CA GLY A 18 69.39 3.16 -17.95
C GLY A 18 68.40 3.26 -16.79
N SER A 19 68.56 4.22 -15.87
CA SER A 19 67.70 4.40 -14.69
C SER A 19 66.46 5.28 -14.96
N THR A 20 66.51 6.15 -15.96
CA THR A 20 65.35 6.99 -16.35
C THR A 20 64.21 6.17 -16.97
N VAL A 21 64.51 5.12 -17.73
CA VAL A 21 63.47 4.26 -18.36
C VAL A 21 62.57 3.57 -17.32
N PRO A 22 63.10 2.89 -16.28
CA PRO A 22 62.29 2.38 -15.17
C PRO A 22 61.49 3.46 -14.44
N PHE A 23 62.07 4.65 -14.26
CA PHE A 23 61.38 5.78 -13.61
C PHE A 23 60.17 6.25 -14.42
N PHE A 24 60.34 6.49 -15.73
CA PHE A 24 59.24 6.87 -16.61
C PHE A 24 58.19 5.77 -16.75
N THR A 25 58.60 4.50 -16.76
CA THR A 25 57.69 3.35 -16.77
C THR A 25 56.84 3.31 -15.50
N PHE A 26 57.47 3.54 -14.34
CA PHE A 26 56.77 3.63 -13.06
C PHE A 26 55.81 4.83 -12.99
N ALA A 27 56.23 6.01 -13.48
CA ALA A 27 55.36 7.18 -13.58
C ALA A 27 54.16 6.93 -14.50
N THR A 28 54.36 6.22 -15.61
CA THR A 28 53.28 5.81 -16.52
C THR A 28 52.32 4.85 -15.82
N PHE A 29 52.83 3.88 -15.06
CA PHE A 29 52.02 2.98 -14.27
C PHE A 29 51.18 3.71 -13.21
N ILE A 30 51.77 4.67 -12.48
CA ILE A 30 51.04 5.50 -11.52
C ILE A 30 49.92 6.27 -12.23
N THR A 31 50.23 6.87 -13.37
CA THR A 31 49.25 7.65 -14.15
C THR A 31 48.10 6.77 -14.61
N ALA A 32 48.39 5.57 -15.14
CA ALA A 32 47.38 4.58 -15.53
C ALA A 32 46.54 4.11 -14.33
N TYR A 33 47.18 3.87 -13.17
CA TYR A 33 46.48 3.49 -11.95
C TYR A 33 45.56 4.61 -11.43
N MET A 34 46.01 5.86 -11.46
CA MET A 34 45.19 7.01 -11.10
C MET A 34 43.99 7.15 -12.04
N ALA A 35 44.20 7.02 -13.35
CA ALA A 35 43.13 7.04 -14.34
C ALA A 35 42.10 5.92 -14.07
N TYR A 36 42.56 4.69 -13.85
CA TYR A 36 41.70 3.56 -13.49
C TYR A 36 40.92 3.79 -12.20
N SER A 37 41.58 4.32 -11.15
CA SER A 37 40.96 4.64 -9.87
C SER A 37 39.86 5.70 -10.01
N ASN A 38 40.12 6.75 -10.79
CA ASN A 38 39.13 7.80 -11.06
C ASN A 38 37.96 7.27 -11.87
N GLN A 39 38.19 6.49 -12.93
CA GLN A 39 37.13 5.85 -13.70
C GLN A 39 36.25 4.94 -12.83
N LYS A 40 36.85 4.19 -11.90
CA LYS A 40 36.10 3.34 -10.96
C LYS A 40 35.19 4.19 -10.05
N LYS A 41 35.67 5.33 -9.57
CA LYS A 41 34.88 6.28 -8.76
C LYS A 41 33.75 6.90 -9.57
N GLU A 42 34.02 7.35 -10.79
CA GLU A 42 33.02 7.92 -11.70
C GLU A 42 31.92 6.90 -12.06
N LEU A 43 32.29 5.65 -12.30
CA LEU A 43 31.32 4.57 -12.55
C LEU A 43 30.45 4.29 -11.32
N ALA A 44 31.05 4.30 -10.11
CA ALA A 44 30.28 4.14 -8.88
C ALA A 44 29.29 5.29 -8.69
N HIS A 45 29.73 6.53 -8.90
CA HIS A 45 28.87 7.71 -8.82
C HIS A 45 27.77 7.72 -9.89
N SER A 46 28.11 7.36 -11.13
CA SER A 46 27.14 7.26 -12.23
C SER A 46 26.06 6.23 -11.94
N ARG A 47 26.42 5.09 -11.36
CA ARG A 47 25.45 4.06 -10.93
C ARG A 47 24.50 4.58 -9.86
N ASP A 48 25.00 5.36 -8.90
CA ASP A 48 24.17 5.98 -7.87
C ASP A 48 23.20 7.01 -8.47
N ILE A 49 23.68 7.90 -9.34
CA ILE A 49 22.82 8.87 -10.06
C ILE A 49 21.75 8.14 -10.87
N ILE A 50 22.12 7.11 -11.63
CA ILE A 50 21.16 6.35 -12.44
C ILE A 50 20.13 5.67 -11.54
N SER A 51 20.53 5.12 -10.39
CA SER A 51 19.63 4.54 -9.41
C SER A 51 18.61 5.56 -8.89
N GLN A 52 19.09 6.75 -8.49
CA GLN A 52 18.25 7.84 -8.01
C GLN A 52 17.29 8.35 -9.09
N GLN A 53 17.78 8.51 -10.34
CA GLN A 53 16.95 8.89 -11.48
C GLN A 53 15.89 7.83 -11.80
N THR A 54 16.26 6.56 -11.77
CA THR A 54 15.32 5.44 -11.98
C THR A 54 14.21 5.48 -10.94
N ARG A 55 14.56 5.64 -9.66
CA ARG A 55 13.57 5.79 -8.58
C ARG A 55 12.68 7.02 -8.80
N SER A 56 13.24 8.15 -9.22
CA SER A 56 12.47 9.37 -9.48
C SER A 56 11.46 9.18 -10.61
N ILE A 57 11.85 8.51 -11.70
CA ILE A 57 10.95 8.16 -12.82
C ILE A 57 9.85 7.20 -12.37
N GLU A 58 10.18 6.20 -11.55
CA GLU A 58 9.19 5.28 -10.98
C GLU A 58 8.15 6.03 -10.13
N ILE A 59 8.60 6.92 -9.24
CA ILE A 59 7.70 7.74 -8.42
C ILE A 59 6.81 8.63 -9.29
N GLN A 60 7.35 9.29 -10.32
CA GLN A 60 6.53 10.10 -11.23
C GLN A 60 5.46 9.26 -11.96
N ARG A 61 5.80 8.06 -12.42
CA ARG A 61 4.83 7.14 -13.05
C ARG A 61 3.75 6.70 -12.08
N PHE A 62 4.16 6.40 -10.84
CA PHE A 62 3.24 6.08 -9.76
C PHE A 62 2.28 7.26 -9.50
N GLU A 63 2.80 8.46 -9.28
CA GLU A 63 2.00 9.66 -8.98
C GLU A 63 1.01 9.97 -10.10
N ASN A 64 1.47 9.94 -11.35
CA ASN A 64 0.59 10.13 -12.51
C ASN A 64 -0.57 9.12 -12.53
N THR A 65 -0.27 7.84 -12.28
CA THR A 65 -1.29 6.79 -12.23
C THR A 65 -2.22 6.96 -11.03
N LEU A 66 -1.67 7.30 -9.86
CA LEU A 66 -2.42 7.56 -8.64
C LEU A 66 -3.41 8.70 -8.85
N PHE A 67 -2.98 9.84 -9.41
CA PHE A 67 -3.86 10.98 -9.62
C PHE A 67 -4.97 10.69 -10.63
N ILE A 68 -4.69 9.88 -11.66
CA ILE A 68 -5.75 9.39 -12.56
C ILE A 68 -6.78 8.59 -11.77
N LEU A 69 -6.34 7.63 -10.94
CA LEU A 69 -7.25 6.81 -10.13
C LEU A 69 -8.03 7.63 -9.10
N LEU A 70 -7.39 8.61 -8.45
CA LEU A 70 -8.05 9.52 -7.50
C LEU A 70 -9.13 10.37 -8.18
N ASN A 71 -8.85 10.87 -9.38
CA ASN A 71 -9.82 11.64 -10.15
C ASN A 71 -11.02 10.80 -10.60
N GLU A 72 -10.78 9.57 -11.07
CA GLU A 72 -11.90 8.66 -11.42
C GLU A 72 -12.70 8.25 -10.19
N MET A 73 -12.04 8.01 -9.06
CA MET A 73 -12.69 7.74 -7.78
C MET A 73 -13.57 8.90 -7.33
N GLN A 74 -13.10 10.15 -7.45
CA GLN A 74 -13.87 11.35 -7.15
C GLN A 74 -15.13 11.44 -8.02
N LYS A 75 -15.01 11.19 -9.34
CA LYS A 75 -16.17 11.19 -10.25
C LYS A 75 -17.22 10.17 -9.82
N HIS A 76 -16.81 8.97 -9.42
CA HIS A 76 -17.75 7.95 -8.95
C HIS A 76 -18.34 8.26 -7.58
N HIS A 77 -17.56 8.86 -6.67
CA HIS A 77 -18.08 9.44 -5.44
C HIS A 77 -19.22 10.42 -5.75
N ASP A 78 -19.00 11.36 -6.68
CA ASP A 78 -20.02 12.34 -7.06
C ASP A 78 -21.24 11.68 -7.72
N GLN A 79 -21.05 10.59 -8.47
CA GLN A 79 -22.15 9.79 -9.03
C GLN A 79 -22.96 9.04 -7.97
N VAL A 80 -22.32 8.49 -6.93
CA VAL A 80 -23.02 7.93 -5.76
C VAL A 80 -23.92 9.01 -5.16
N VAL A 81 -23.39 10.23 -5.00
CA VAL A 81 -24.14 11.38 -4.47
C VAL A 81 -25.36 11.71 -5.35
N LEU A 82 -25.18 11.74 -6.67
CA LEU A 82 -26.25 12.06 -7.61
C LEU A 82 -27.32 10.96 -7.73
N GLU A 83 -26.93 9.69 -7.70
CA GLU A 83 -27.86 8.55 -7.80
C GLU A 83 -28.82 8.55 -6.60
N TYR A 84 -28.30 8.85 -5.41
CA TYR A 84 -29.11 8.97 -4.20
C TYR A 84 -29.99 10.24 -4.18
N LYS A 85 -29.51 11.35 -4.75
CA LYS A 85 -30.27 12.63 -4.87
C LYS A 85 -31.59 12.47 -5.63
N LYS A 86 -31.72 11.47 -6.52
CA LYS A 86 -33.00 11.17 -7.19
C LYS A 86 -34.09 10.68 -6.23
N SER A 87 -33.75 10.35 -4.98
CA SER A 87 -34.70 10.11 -3.92
C SER A 87 -35.23 11.45 -3.37
N PRO A 88 -36.52 11.79 -3.51
CA PRO A 88 -37.05 13.13 -3.24
C PRO A 88 -37.11 13.54 -1.75
N ILE A 89 -36.49 12.78 -0.84
CA ILE A 89 -36.78 12.85 0.60
C ILE A 89 -35.56 13.28 1.44
N ILE A 90 -34.33 13.24 0.91
CA ILE A 90 -33.11 13.30 1.75
C ILE A 90 -32.18 14.47 1.35
N PRO A 91 -31.87 15.41 2.27
CA PRO A 91 -30.83 16.41 2.05
C PRO A 91 -29.45 15.77 1.83
N ILE A 92 -28.68 16.32 0.88
CA ILE A 92 -27.36 15.79 0.44
C ILE A 92 -26.39 15.63 1.63
N GLU A 93 -26.47 16.54 2.60
CA GLU A 93 -25.62 16.60 3.80
C GLU A 93 -25.76 15.38 4.73
N HIS A 94 -26.78 14.55 4.54
CA HIS A 94 -27.04 13.37 5.39
C HIS A 94 -27.06 12.04 4.64
N MET A 95 -26.75 12.05 3.35
CA MET A 95 -26.89 10.89 2.47
C MET A 95 -26.02 9.71 2.91
N TYR A 96 -24.71 9.94 3.06
CA TYR A 96 -23.80 8.90 3.53
C TYR A 96 -24.15 8.47 4.95
N SER A 97 -24.56 9.41 5.80
CA SER A 97 -24.96 9.11 7.18
C SER A 97 -26.16 8.16 7.24
N GLU A 98 -27.19 8.35 6.42
CA GLU A 98 -28.36 7.46 6.38
C GLU A 98 -28.02 6.08 5.82
N ALA A 99 -27.28 6.04 4.71
CA ALA A 99 -26.77 4.80 4.13
C ALA A 99 -25.96 3.98 5.16
N LEU A 100 -25.06 4.67 5.88
CA LEU A 100 -24.26 4.11 6.95
C LEU A 100 -25.13 3.65 8.12
N GLU A 101 -26.12 4.42 8.56
CA GLU A 101 -27.00 4.03 9.66
C GLU A 101 -27.86 2.81 9.32
N SER A 102 -28.32 2.69 8.07
CA SER A 102 -29.03 1.51 7.57
C SER A 102 -28.13 0.26 7.56
N MET A 103 -26.89 0.41 7.07
CA MET A 103 -25.86 -0.63 7.11
C MET A 103 -25.52 -1.05 8.55
N ARG A 104 -25.27 -0.07 9.43
CA ARG A 104 -24.98 -0.27 10.86
C ARG A 104 -26.10 -1.00 11.58
N SER A 105 -27.34 -0.57 11.39
CA SER A 105 -28.51 -1.19 12.01
C SER A 105 -28.63 -2.66 11.62
N SER A 106 -28.44 -2.97 10.33
CA SER A 106 -28.44 -4.34 9.80
C SER A 106 -27.32 -5.20 10.39
N LEU A 107 -26.13 -4.62 10.53
CA LEU A 107 -24.96 -5.30 11.10
C LEU A 107 -25.13 -5.52 12.61
N ARG A 108 -25.64 -4.54 13.34
CA ARG A 108 -25.93 -4.63 14.78
C ARG A 108 -26.90 -5.76 15.08
N ILE A 109 -28.00 -5.88 14.33
CA ILE A 109 -28.95 -6.99 14.46
C ILE A 109 -28.26 -8.34 14.20
N THR A 110 -27.36 -8.40 13.22
CA THR A 110 -26.59 -9.61 12.92
C THR A 110 -25.67 -9.99 14.07
N LEU A 111 -25.03 -9.01 14.69
CA LEU A 111 -24.09 -9.21 15.78
C LEU A 111 -24.75 -9.46 17.13
N LEU A 112 -25.99 -9.00 17.37
CA LEU A 112 -26.79 -9.46 18.51
C LEU A 112 -26.98 -10.99 18.49
N LYS A 113 -26.91 -11.62 17.31
CA LYS A 113 -26.95 -13.07 17.16
C LYS A 113 -25.59 -13.75 17.34
N GLN A 114 -24.51 -13.02 17.63
CA GLN A 114 -23.14 -13.57 17.73
C GLN A 114 -23.04 -14.73 18.71
N ALA A 115 -23.68 -14.64 19.87
CA ALA A 115 -23.63 -15.69 20.89
C ALA A 115 -24.26 -16.98 20.38
N SER A 116 -25.38 -16.88 19.65
CA SER A 116 -26.02 -18.04 19.01
C SER A 116 -25.16 -18.65 17.91
N ILE A 117 -24.45 -17.81 17.14
CA ILE A 117 -23.52 -18.26 16.09
C ILE A 117 -22.33 -18.98 16.72
N ARG A 118 -21.74 -18.42 17.78
CA ARG A 118 -20.63 -19.06 18.52
C ARG A 118 -21.04 -20.41 19.10
N LYS A 119 -22.18 -20.49 19.80
CA LYS A 119 -22.71 -21.77 20.31
C LYS A 119 -22.89 -22.81 19.21
N ARG A 120 -23.41 -22.41 18.05
CA ARG A 120 -23.56 -23.30 16.90
C ARG A 120 -22.21 -23.79 16.37
N ILE A 121 -21.19 -22.94 16.34
CA ILE A 121 -19.83 -23.32 15.90
C ILE A 121 -19.20 -24.30 16.89
N GLU A 122 -19.31 -24.05 18.20
CA GLU A 122 -18.80 -25.00 19.20
C GLU A 122 -19.46 -26.37 19.07
N TYR A 123 -20.78 -26.42 18.83
CA TYR A 123 -21.47 -27.67 18.54
C TYR A 123 -20.91 -28.38 17.29
N LEU A 124 -20.55 -27.64 16.24
CA LEU A 124 -19.94 -28.21 15.03
C LEU A 124 -18.52 -28.74 15.30
N ILE A 125 -17.74 -28.06 16.14
CA ILE A 125 -16.39 -28.50 16.55
C ILE A 125 -16.48 -29.77 17.40
N GLN A 126 -17.35 -29.79 18.42
CA GLN A 126 -17.58 -30.95 19.28
C GLN A 126 -18.08 -32.16 18.47
N GLY A 127 -18.92 -31.91 17.46
CA GLY A 127 -19.36 -32.93 16.51
C GLY A 127 -18.34 -33.30 15.43
N HIS A 128 -17.09 -32.83 15.52
CA HIS A 128 -16.00 -33.07 14.56
C HIS A 128 -16.35 -32.71 13.10
N ARG A 129 -17.31 -31.80 12.89
CA ARG A 129 -17.75 -31.36 11.55
C ARG A 129 -16.86 -30.26 10.98
N ILE A 130 -16.15 -29.54 11.85
CA ILE A 130 -15.13 -28.54 11.51
C ILE A 130 -13.97 -28.65 12.50
N ASN A 131 -12.76 -28.32 12.04
CA ASN A 131 -11.57 -28.23 12.92
C ASN A 131 -11.64 -26.97 13.80
N GLU A 132 -11.05 -27.02 15.00
CA GLU A 132 -10.93 -25.88 15.91
C GLU A 132 -10.19 -24.71 15.27
N GLU A 133 -9.19 -24.97 14.41
CA GLU A 133 -8.49 -23.94 13.64
C GLU A 133 -9.43 -23.11 12.74
N ARG A 134 -10.57 -23.68 12.33
CA ARG A 134 -11.58 -23.01 11.49
C ARG A 134 -12.64 -22.26 12.31
N ARG A 135 -12.59 -22.29 13.65
CA ARG A 135 -13.59 -21.67 14.54
C ARG A 135 -13.88 -20.22 14.14
N GLU A 136 -12.82 -19.40 14.05
CA GLU A 136 -12.95 -17.97 13.75
C GLU A 136 -13.34 -17.70 12.28
N TYR A 137 -12.89 -18.54 11.33
CA TYR A 137 -13.31 -18.44 9.92
C TYR A 137 -14.80 -18.67 9.77
N GLU A 138 -15.30 -19.76 10.35
CA GLU A 138 -16.72 -20.10 10.29
C GLU A 138 -17.59 -19.05 10.99
N PHE A 139 -17.09 -18.47 12.08
CA PHE A 139 -17.74 -17.34 12.74
C PHE A 139 -17.86 -16.15 11.81
N TYR A 140 -16.75 -15.73 11.20
CA TYR A 140 -16.72 -14.61 10.26
C TYR A 140 -17.64 -14.83 9.06
N ILE A 141 -17.52 -15.96 8.36
CA ILE A 141 -18.33 -16.26 7.17
C ILE A 141 -19.82 -16.25 7.50
N ARG A 142 -20.23 -16.71 8.69
CA ARG A 142 -21.63 -16.69 9.12
C ARG A 142 -22.11 -15.28 9.45
N ILE A 143 -21.31 -14.46 10.13
CA ILE A 143 -21.61 -13.04 10.36
C ILE A 143 -21.76 -12.32 9.02
N ARG A 144 -20.79 -12.47 8.11
CA ARG A 144 -20.84 -11.89 6.77
C ARG A 144 -22.10 -12.34 6.02
N ARG A 145 -22.37 -13.64 5.93
CA ARG A 145 -23.55 -14.17 5.23
C ARG A 145 -24.86 -13.61 5.80
N ASN A 146 -24.97 -13.51 7.12
CA ASN A 146 -26.14 -12.90 7.75
C ASN A 146 -26.27 -11.41 7.42
N TYR A 147 -25.14 -10.69 7.41
CA TYR A 147 -25.11 -9.29 7.04
C TYR A 147 -25.51 -9.07 5.57
N VAL A 148 -24.93 -9.84 4.64
CA VAL A 148 -25.32 -9.88 3.22
C VAL A 148 -26.80 -10.15 3.07
N ASN A 149 -27.33 -11.18 3.75
CA ASN A 149 -28.75 -11.55 3.66
C ASN A 149 -29.69 -10.46 4.17
N LYS A 150 -29.25 -9.63 5.11
CA LYS A 150 -30.01 -8.49 5.60
C LYS A 150 -29.95 -7.30 4.64
N PHE A 151 -28.79 -7.09 4.04
CA PHE A 151 -28.56 -5.94 3.18
C PHE A 151 -28.94 -6.17 1.70
N LYS A 152 -29.12 -7.43 1.25
CA LYS A 152 -29.38 -7.77 -0.17
C LYS A 152 -30.56 -7.06 -0.83
N ASN A 153 -31.54 -6.61 -0.03
CA ASN A 153 -32.72 -5.90 -0.52
C ASN A 153 -32.59 -4.37 -0.42
N HIS A 154 -31.47 -3.87 0.10
CA HIS A 154 -31.21 -2.43 0.21
C HIS A 154 -30.83 -1.86 -1.15
N ALA A 155 -31.25 -0.63 -1.45
CA ALA A 155 -30.98 0.03 -2.74
C ALA A 155 -29.48 0.05 -3.08
N LEU A 156 -28.64 0.24 -2.07
CA LEU A 156 -27.18 0.27 -2.22
C LEU A 156 -26.51 -1.08 -2.46
N PHE A 157 -27.19 -2.21 -2.25
CA PHE A 157 -26.57 -3.53 -2.42
C PHE A 157 -26.10 -3.77 -3.86
N ASN A 158 -26.85 -3.23 -4.83
CA ASN A 158 -26.54 -3.31 -6.25
C ASN A 158 -26.04 -1.97 -6.81
N SER A 159 -25.59 -1.03 -5.97
CA SER A 159 -25.07 0.25 -6.46
C SER A 159 -23.74 0.01 -7.19
N VAL A 160 -23.78 0.18 -8.51
CA VAL A 160 -22.62 0.05 -9.39
C VAL A 160 -21.55 1.09 -9.02
N TYR A 161 -21.96 2.29 -8.59
CA TYR A 161 -21.02 3.34 -8.22
C TYR A 161 -20.30 3.07 -6.89
N LEU A 162 -20.97 2.46 -5.90
CA LEU A 162 -20.28 2.01 -4.67
C LEU A 162 -19.30 0.86 -4.95
N GLU A 163 -19.65 -0.02 -5.88
CA GLU A 163 -18.74 -1.07 -6.34
C GLU A 163 -17.49 -0.49 -6.98
N HIS A 164 -17.65 0.47 -7.89
CA HIS A 164 -16.53 1.17 -8.48
C HIS A 164 -15.70 1.89 -7.41
N LEU A 165 -16.32 2.63 -6.49
CA LEU A 165 -15.62 3.32 -5.40
C LEU A 165 -14.74 2.36 -4.58
N ALA A 166 -15.29 1.21 -4.16
CA ALA A 166 -14.53 0.21 -3.41
C ALA A 166 -13.39 -0.40 -4.25
N ASN A 167 -13.63 -0.67 -5.53
CA ASN A 167 -12.61 -1.21 -6.44
C ASN A 167 -11.49 -0.21 -6.72
N TYR A 168 -11.78 1.08 -6.85
CA TYR A 168 -10.75 2.11 -7.00
C TYR A 168 -9.86 2.20 -5.77
N LEU A 169 -10.44 2.13 -4.56
CA LEU A 169 -9.63 2.08 -3.34
C LEU A 169 -8.71 0.87 -3.33
N ILE A 170 -9.21 -0.33 -3.68
CA ILE A 170 -8.38 -1.55 -3.78
C ILE A 170 -7.26 -1.35 -4.81
N ASN A 171 -7.59 -0.86 -6.01
CA ASN A 171 -6.61 -0.65 -7.07
C ASN A 171 -5.53 0.37 -6.69
N ILE A 172 -5.89 1.41 -5.94
CA ILE A 172 -4.93 2.39 -5.43
C ILE A 172 -3.99 1.73 -4.42
N PHE A 173 -4.51 0.95 -3.46
CA PHE A 173 -3.64 0.25 -2.51
C PHE A 173 -2.76 -0.80 -3.18
N ASP A 174 -3.29 -1.57 -4.14
CA ASP A 174 -2.53 -2.50 -4.96
C ASP A 174 -1.40 -1.77 -5.72
N LEU A 175 -1.69 -0.59 -6.27
CA LEU A 175 -0.71 0.26 -6.93
C LEU A 175 0.41 0.67 -5.97
N MET A 176 0.05 1.11 -4.77
CA MET A 176 1.02 1.52 -3.75
C MET A 176 1.94 0.36 -3.35
N GLU A 177 1.41 -0.84 -3.17
CA GLU A 177 2.19 -2.06 -2.89
C GLU A 177 3.19 -2.38 -4.00
N ARG A 178 2.79 -2.28 -5.27
CA ARG A 178 3.65 -2.61 -6.41
C ARG A 178 4.89 -1.71 -6.50
N TYR A 179 4.80 -0.46 -6.05
CA TYR A 179 5.90 0.51 -6.14
C TYR A 179 6.84 0.53 -4.93
N ASN A 180 6.64 -0.40 -3.97
CA ASN A 180 7.48 -0.55 -2.77
C ASN A 180 7.78 0.80 -2.11
N LEU A 181 6.73 1.59 -1.86
CA LEU A 181 6.87 2.91 -1.28
C LEU A 181 7.49 2.82 0.13
N THR A 182 8.21 3.86 0.53
CA THR A 182 8.70 4.00 1.91
C THR A 182 7.53 4.26 2.86
N SER A 183 7.71 4.01 4.16
CA SER A 183 6.69 4.28 5.16
C SER A 183 6.20 5.74 5.17
N GLU A 184 7.09 6.69 4.85
CA GLU A 184 6.76 8.12 4.76
C GLU A 184 5.94 8.42 3.51
N GLU A 185 6.34 7.90 2.35
CA GLU A 185 5.58 8.00 1.09
C GLU A 185 4.17 7.40 1.28
N TYR A 186 4.06 6.21 1.86
CA TYR A 186 2.77 5.59 2.20
C TYR A 186 1.91 6.50 3.07
N LYS A 187 2.46 7.06 4.14
CA LYS A 187 1.74 7.95 5.04
C LYS A 187 1.25 9.20 4.31
N TYR A 188 2.07 9.76 3.42
CA TYR A 188 1.73 10.90 2.58
C TYR A 188 0.57 10.58 1.63
N TYR A 189 0.70 9.54 0.79
CA TYR A 189 -0.33 9.21 -0.21
C TYR A 189 -1.64 8.73 0.42
N THR A 190 -1.59 7.96 1.52
CA THR A 190 -2.83 7.63 2.26
C THR A 190 -3.49 8.85 2.91
N GLY A 191 -2.72 9.91 3.17
CA GLY A 191 -3.26 11.20 3.61
C GLY A 191 -4.01 11.94 2.50
N LEU A 192 -3.72 11.68 1.22
CA LEU A 192 -4.47 12.28 0.12
C LEU A 192 -5.91 11.76 0.08
N PHE A 193 -6.19 10.54 0.55
CA PHE A 193 -7.56 10.01 0.53
C PHE A 193 -8.53 10.86 1.34
N SER A 194 -8.11 11.45 2.46
CA SER A 194 -8.98 12.36 3.23
C SER A 194 -9.25 13.69 2.53
N ILE A 195 -8.54 13.99 1.45
CA ILE A 195 -8.80 15.16 0.59
C ILE A 195 -9.87 14.81 -0.46
N TYR A 196 -9.78 13.61 -1.05
CA TYR A 196 -10.65 13.18 -2.17
C TYR A 196 -11.88 12.36 -1.74
N LEU A 197 -11.94 11.90 -0.49
CA LEU A 197 -13.09 11.18 0.03
C LEU A 197 -13.48 11.72 1.39
N SER A 198 -14.79 11.94 1.56
CA SER A 198 -15.34 12.10 2.90
C SER A 198 -15.11 10.81 3.70
N GLU A 199 -15.02 10.95 5.02
CA GLU A 199 -14.86 9.80 5.90
C GLU A 199 -16.04 8.84 5.81
N GLU A 200 -17.24 9.39 5.62
CA GLU A 200 -18.45 8.62 5.45
C GLU A 200 -18.45 7.85 4.13
N ALA A 201 -17.93 8.43 3.04
CA ALA A 201 -17.76 7.73 1.78
C ALA A 201 -16.75 6.58 1.90
N LEU A 202 -15.63 6.81 2.60
CA LEU A 202 -14.64 5.78 2.87
C LEU A 202 -15.23 4.65 3.74
N LEU A 203 -15.95 4.99 4.80
CA LEU A 203 -16.67 4.00 5.62
C LEU A 203 -17.71 3.24 4.80
N LEU A 204 -18.46 3.93 3.94
CA LEU A 204 -19.47 3.28 3.12
C LEU A 204 -18.84 2.26 2.18
N ALA A 205 -17.70 2.60 1.56
CA ALA A 205 -16.92 1.66 0.76
C ALA A 205 -16.42 0.46 1.58
N ILE A 206 -16.00 0.67 2.84
CA ILE A 206 -15.63 -0.41 3.77
C ILE A 206 -16.82 -1.35 4.03
N TYR A 207 -17.95 -0.81 4.47
CA TYR A 207 -19.13 -1.63 4.77
C TYR A 207 -19.62 -2.34 3.51
N TYR A 208 -19.56 -1.69 2.35
CA TYR A 208 -19.87 -2.30 1.07
C TYR A 208 -18.93 -3.48 0.76
N SER A 209 -17.62 -3.33 1.02
CA SER A 209 -16.64 -4.39 0.81
C SER A 209 -16.82 -5.61 1.74
N LEU A 210 -17.50 -5.45 2.89
CA LEU A 210 -17.91 -6.61 3.71
C LEU A 210 -19.01 -7.41 3.03
N ILE A 211 -19.90 -6.74 2.33
CA ILE A 211 -21.12 -7.31 1.77
C ILE A 211 -20.82 -7.99 0.43
N ARG A 212 -20.00 -7.37 -0.43
CA ARG A 212 -19.58 -7.98 -1.70
C ARG A 212 -18.51 -9.04 -1.47
N TYR A 213 -18.65 -10.20 -2.10
CA TYR A 213 -17.63 -11.25 -2.10
C TYR A 213 -16.41 -10.80 -2.91
N GLY A 214 -15.20 -11.06 -2.42
CA GLY A 214 -13.94 -10.82 -3.15
C GLY A 214 -13.20 -9.53 -2.82
N SER A 215 -13.82 -8.59 -2.09
CA SER A 215 -13.21 -7.31 -1.69
C SER A 215 -12.48 -7.34 -0.35
N ASP A 216 -12.09 -8.52 0.13
CA ASP A 216 -11.37 -8.71 1.40
C ASP A 216 -10.01 -7.99 1.40
N ASN A 217 -9.47 -7.67 0.22
CA ASN A 217 -8.25 -6.87 0.05
C ASN A 217 -8.38 -5.47 0.66
N LEU A 218 -9.52 -4.80 0.49
CA LEU A 218 -9.71 -3.45 1.04
C LEU A 218 -9.52 -3.47 2.55
N PHE A 219 -10.12 -4.45 3.23
CA PHE A 219 -9.97 -4.65 4.66
C PHE A 219 -8.52 -4.84 5.10
N LEU A 220 -7.80 -5.70 4.38
CA LEU A 220 -6.39 -5.97 4.67
C LEU A 220 -5.54 -4.72 4.51
N TYR A 221 -5.77 -3.93 3.46
CA TYR A 221 -5.05 -2.67 3.26
C TYR A 221 -5.36 -1.66 4.35
N MET A 222 -6.63 -1.48 4.68
CA MET A 222 -7.02 -0.53 5.72
C MET A 222 -6.48 -0.88 7.10
N PHE A 223 -6.36 -2.18 7.40
CA PHE A 223 -5.68 -2.65 8.59
C PHE A 223 -4.17 -2.42 8.53
N LYS A 224 -3.53 -2.85 7.43
CA LYS A 224 -2.07 -2.71 7.20
C LYS A 224 -1.61 -1.26 7.36
N TYR A 225 -2.37 -0.31 6.81
CA TYR A 225 -2.01 1.12 6.84
C TYR A 225 -2.70 1.92 7.95
N LYS A 226 -3.30 1.25 8.94
CA LYS A 226 -3.93 1.88 10.11
C LYS A 226 -4.96 2.97 9.76
N ILE A 227 -5.72 2.75 8.68
CA ILE A 227 -6.71 3.74 8.23
C ILE A 227 -7.89 3.78 9.21
N PHE A 228 -8.19 2.67 9.87
CA PHE A 228 -9.18 2.62 10.94
C PHE A 228 -8.84 3.53 12.13
N ASP A 229 -7.56 3.74 12.45
CA ASP A 229 -7.13 4.63 13.54
C ASP A 229 -7.50 6.08 13.23
N LYS A 230 -7.33 6.49 11.96
CA LYS A 230 -7.70 7.83 11.46
C LYS A 230 -9.21 8.03 11.47
N LEU A 231 -9.99 7.00 11.14
CA LEU A 231 -11.46 7.06 11.15
C LEU A 231 -12.04 7.11 12.58
N LYS A 232 -11.33 6.55 13.57
CA LYS A 232 -11.74 6.57 14.98
C LYS A 232 -11.64 7.97 15.60
N SER A 233 -10.60 8.74 15.28
CA SER A 233 -10.40 10.07 15.88
C SER A 233 -11.48 11.08 15.48
N ASN A 234 -12.16 10.85 14.36
CA ASN A 234 -13.00 11.86 13.72
C ASN A 234 -14.51 11.56 13.84
N LYS A 235 -14.90 10.68 14.77
CA LYS A 235 -16.31 10.30 15.08
C LYS A 235 -17.06 9.57 13.96
N ALA A 236 -16.45 9.36 12.79
CA ALA A 236 -17.07 8.65 11.69
C ALA A 236 -17.35 7.18 12.04
N ILE A 237 -16.53 6.54 12.90
CA ILE A 237 -16.86 5.25 13.51
C ILE A 237 -17.70 5.50 14.79
N ASN A 238 -19.02 5.34 14.67
CA ASN A 238 -19.97 5.70 15.72
C ASN A 238 -20.00 4.69 16.90
N SER A 239 -19.12 3.69 16.94
CA SER A 239 -19.00 2.79 18.08
C SER A 239 -17.62 2.13 18.20
N GLN A 240 -17.10 1.99 19.44
CA GLN A 240 -15.96 1.11 19.77
C GLN A 240 -16.14 -0.30 19.18
N PHE A 241 -17.39 -0.70 19.00
CA PHE A 241 -17.83 -1.96 18.44
C PHE A 241 -17.50 -2.14 16.95
N ASP A 242 -17.78 -1.15 16.09
CA ASP A 242 -17.44 -1.23 14.66
C ASP A 242 -15.92 -1.36 14.45
N TYR A 243 -15.15 -0.61 15.23
CA TYR A 243 -13.69 -0.71 15.24
C TYR A 243 -13.24 -2.12 15.67
N THR A 244 -13.75 -2.63 16.80
CA THR A 244 -13.41 -3.99 17.26
C THR A 244 -13.77 -5.04 16.21
N LEU A 245 -14.93 -4.92 15.56
CA LEU A 245 -15.35 -5.82 14.49
C LEU A 245 -14.37 -5.80 13.32
N PHE A 246 -14.07 -4.62 12.77
CA PHE A 246 -13.16 -4.48 11.63
C PHE A 246 -11.76 -5.00 11.95
N ILE A 247 -11.24 -4.71 13.14
CA ILE A 247 -9.94 -5.22 13.60
C ILE A 247 -9.95 -6.74 13.76
N SER A 248 -10.97 -7.32 14.40
CA SER A 248 -11.10 -8.77 14.53
C SER A 248 -11.15 -9.45 13.17
N LEU A 249 -11.85 -8.84 12.22
CA LEU A 249 -12.03 -9.35 10.86
C LEU A 249 -10.74 -9.26 10.04
N ALA A 250 -10.01 -8.14 10.13
CA ALA A 250 -8.72 -7.99 9.48
C ALA A 250 -7.64 -8.92 10.06
N ASN A 251 -7.58 -9.04 11.39
CA ASN A 251 -6.69 -9.99 12.07
C ASN A 251 -6.96 -11.44 11.62
N PHE A 252 -8.25 -11.78 11.49
CA PHE A 252 -8.67 -13.07 10.99
C PHE A 252 -8.18 -13.30 9.55
N LEU A 253 -8.49 -12.39 8.62
CA LEU A 253 -8.11 -12.50 7.21
C LEU A 253 -6.59 -12.59 7.03
N THR A 254 -5.83 -11.85 7.84
CA THR A 254 -4.36 -11.86 7.82
C THR A 254 -3.81 -13.23 8.21
N LYS A 255 -4.36 -13.86 9.26
CA LYS A 255 -3.96 -15.21 9.68
C LYS A 255 -4.23 -16.26 8.61
N THR A 256 -5.37 -16.19 7.93
CA THR A 256 -5.74 -17.18 6.90
C THR A 256 -5.03 -17.02 5.56
N ARG A 257 -4.43 -15.86 5.27
CA ARG A 257 -3.61 -15.69 4.06
C ARG A 257 -2.14 -16.06 4.26
N LEU A 258 -1.70 -16.09 5.52
CA LEU A 258 -0.34 -16.46 5.90
C LEU A 258 -0.20 -17.95 6.26
N ALA A 259 -1.33 -18.67 6.34
CA ALA A 259 -1.40 -20.12 6.56
C ALA A 259 -1.75 -20.83 5.25
#